data_AF-A0A930UDX0-F1
#
_entry.id   AF-A0A930UDX0-F1
#
_cell.length_a   1.000
_cell.length_b   1.000
_cell.length_c   1.000
_cell.angle_alpha   90.00
_cell.angle_beta   90.00
_cell.angle_gamma   90.00
#
_symmetry.space_group_name_H-M   'P 1'
#
loop_
_entity.id
_entity.type
_entity.pdbx_description
1 polymer ?
#
loop_
_entity_poly.entity_id
_entity_poly.type
_entity_poly.pdbx_seq_one_letter_code
_entity_poly.pdbx_strand_id
1 'polypeptide(L)'
;MADQDTGGLKPSGKPPDYILIKGVTKDDRKFRPSDWVDRLMGSISIYAKEEDAERHDDIIECMCMTERDGFRGIVLSHQIESLAPQIHRFVLNFANDNNLQVVALEDAEWNDERQQVVAKPKRAFS
;
A
#
# COMPACT_ATOMS: atom_id res chain seq x y z
N MET A 1 -12.09 17.66 -28.60
CA MET A 1 -12.23 16.40 -29.36
C MET A 1 -11.00 15.58 -29.00
N ALA A 2 -11.19 14.57 -28.12
CA ALA A 2 -10.25 13.56 -27.60
C ALA A 2 -8.90 14.07 -27.03
N ASP A 3 -8.68 14.16 -25.71
CA ASP A 3 -8.43 13.05 -24.76
C ASP A 3 -7.12 12.30 -25.04
N GLN A 4 -6.05 12.65 -24.31
CA GLN A 4 -5.11 11.71 -23.69
C GLN A 4 -4.39 12.40 -22.54
N ASP A 5 -4.90 12.09 -21.35
CA ASP A 5 -4.13 11.92 -20.12
C ASP A 5 -2.79 11.22 -20.41
N THR A 6 -1.69 11.82 -19.98
CA THR A 6 -0.46 11.07 -19.75
C THR A 6 0.07 11.55 -18.42
N GLY A 7 -0.46 10.97 -17.34
CA GLY A 7 0.11 10.99 -15.99
C GLY A 7 1.50 10.35 -15.95
N GLY A 8 2.43 10.89 -16.73
CA GLY A 8 3.85 10.58 -16.70
C GLY A 8 4.43 11.22 -15.45
N LEU A 9 4.53 10.42 -14.39
CA LEU A 9 5.27 10.70 -13.18
C LEU A 9 6.65 11.26 -13.57
N LYS A 10 6.87 12.56 -13.36
CA LYS A 10 8.20 13.14 -13.44
C LYS A 10 9.01 12.53 -12.30
N PRO A 11 10.18 11.93 -12.53
CA PRO A 11 11.03 11.48 -11.43
C PRO A 11 11.64 12.73 -10.79
N SER A 12 10.96 13.30 -9.79
CA SER A 12 11.64 13.99 -8.70
C SER A 12 12.69 13.00 -8.19
N GLY A 13 13.96 13.40 -8.09
CA GLY A 13 15.05 12.52 -7.65
C GLY A 13 14.94 12.06 -6.18
N LYS A 14 13.78 12.24 -5.55
CA LYS A 14 13.42 11.77 -4.21
C LYS A 14 12.62 10.46 -4.38
N PRO A 15 12.93 9.38 -3.63
CA PRO A 15 12.08 8.21 -3.61
C PRO A 15 10.67 8.62 -3.11
N PRO A 16 9.61 7.97 -3.61
CA PRO A 16 8.25 8.30 -3.18
C PRO A 16 8.08 7.99 -1.69
N ASP A 17 7.30 8.82 -0.99
CA ASP A 17 7.09 8.66 0.45
C ASP A 17 6.30 7.38 0.78
N TYR A 18 5.39 6.98 -0.12
CA TYR A 18 4.67 5.72 -0.03
C TYR A 18 4.56 4.98 -1.36
N ILE A 19 4.35 3.68 -1.25
CA ILE A 19 4.08 2.79 -2.38
C ILE A 19 2.74 2.10 -2.16
N LEU A 20 1.84 2.20 -3.13
CA LEU A 20 0.56 1.49 -3.16
C LEU A 20 0.65 0.28 -4.10
N ILE A 21 0.42 -0.90 -3.55
CA ILE A 21 0.17 -2.12 -4.32
C ILE A 21 -1.34 -2.30 -4.45
N LYS A 22 -1.85 -2.16 -5.67
CA LYS A 22 -3.29 -2.30 -5.94
C LYS A 22 -3.63 -3.77 -6.18
N GLY A 23 -4.83 -4.17 -5.74
CA GLY A 23 -5.44 -5.48 -6.04
C GLY A 23 -5.97 -5.58 -7.47
N VAL A 24 -5.27 -4.97 -8.43
CA VAL A 24 -5.53 -5.04 -9.86
C VAL A 24 -4.20 -5.37 -10.55
N THR A 25 -4.25 -6.26 -11.53
CA THR A 25 -3.08 -6.65 -12.31
C THR A 25 -2.71 -5.56 -13.33
N LYS A 26 -1.50 -5.59 -13.87
CA LYS A 26 -1.11 -4.70 -14.98
C LYS A 26 -1.97 -4.88 -16.23
N ASP A 27 -2.64 -6.03 -16.36
CA ASP A 27 -3.66 -6.30 -17.40
C ASP A 27 -5.08 -5.83 -17.03
N ASP A 28 -5.22 -4.93 -16.06
CA ASP A 28 -6.48 -4.36 -15.56
C ASP A 28 -7.52 -5.39 -15.06
N ARG A 29 -7.05 -6.52 -14.50
CA ARG A 29 -7.93 -7.55 -13.91
C ARG A 29 -7.91 -7.49 -12.40
N LYS A 30 -9.07 -7.68 -11.77
CA LYS A 30 -9.18 -7.81 -10.31
C LYS A 30 -8.36 -9.00 -9.83
N PHE A 31 -7.40 -8.76 -8.93
CA PHE A 31 -6.62 -9.81 -8.31
C PHE A 31 -7.49 -10.64 -7.35
N ARG A 32 -7.24 -11.94 -7.32
CA ARG A 32 -7.97 -12.91 -6.50
C ARG A 32 -6.98 -13.78 -5.72
N PRO A 33 -7.36 -14.23 -4.52
CA PRO A 33 -8.65 -14.04 -3.86
C PRO A 33 -8.83 -12.61 -3.30
N SER A 34 -10.06 -12.20 -2.95
CA SER A 34 -10.33 -10.82 -2.49
C SER A 34 -9.79 -10.49 -1.09
N ASP A 35 -9.43 -11.52 -0.33
CA ASP A 35 -8.82 -11.45 1.00
C ASP A 35 -7.28 -11.49 0.95
N TRP A 36 -6.68 -11.33 -0.24
CA TRP A 36 -5.23 -11.37 -0.41
C TRP A 36 -4.49 -10.35 0.47
N VAL A 37 -5.09 -9.17 0.67
CA VAL A 37 -4.54 -8.11 1.52
C VAL A 37 -4.42 -8.59 2.96
N ASP A 38 -5.49 -9.17 3.52
CA ASP A 38 -5.48 -9.66 4.91
C ASP A 38 -4.49 -10.82 5.07
N ARG A 39 -4.42 -11.72 4.07
CA ARG A 39 -3.48 -12.84 4.07
C ARG A 39 -2.02 -12.37 4.04
N LEU A 40 -1.72 -11.37 3.22
CA LEU A 40 -0.38 -10.83 3.11
C LEU A 40 0.02 -10.08 4.39
N MET A 41 -0.85 -9.21 4.92
CA MET A 41 -0.62 -8.51 6.19
C MET A 41 -0.43 -9.47 7.36
N GLY A 42 -1.25 -10.54 7.44
CA GLY A 42 -1.10 -11.57 8.48
C GLY A 42 0.23 -12.32 8.37
N SER A 43 0.67 -12.65 7.15
CA SER A 43 1.97 -13.30 6.91
C SER A 43 3.13 -12.38 7.33
N ILE A 44 3.03 -11.08 7.03
CA ILE A 44 4.04 -10.09 7.40
C ILE A 44 4.09 -9.88 8.91
N SER A 45 2.96 -9.83 9.61
CA SER A 45 2.94 -9.70 11.09
C SER A 45 3.63 -10.88 11.76
N ILE A 46 3.40 -12.12 11.30
CA ILE A 46 4.10 -13.29 11.82
C ILE A 46 5.60 -13.17 11.53
N TYR A 47 5.96 -12.88 10.28
CA TYR A 47 7.36 -12.79 9.86
C TYR A 47 8.14 -11.69 10.59
N ALA A 48 7.56 -10.48 10.71
CA ALA A 48 8.14 -9.37 11.45
C ALA A 48 8.40 -9.72 12.92
N LYS A 49 7.47 -10.45 13.54
CA LYS A 49 7.61 -10.88 14.93
C LYS A 49 8.70 -11.94 15.11
N GLU A 50 8.85 -12.86 14.15
CA GLU A 50 9.91 -13.88 14.17
C GLU A 50 11.29 -13.28 13.93
N GLU A 51 11.36 -12.23 13.12
CA GLU A 51 12.61 -11.56 12.79
C GLU A 51 13.09 -10.60 13.88
N ASP A 52 12.23 -9.69 14.31
CA ASP A 52 12.54 -8.70 15.35
C ASP A 52 11.27 -8.33 16.12
N ALA A 53 11.05 -9.05 17.22
CA ALA A 53 9.88 -8.86 18.06
C ALA A 53 9.80 -7.46 18.70
N GLU A 54 10.93 -6.76 18.87
CA GLU A 54 10.95 -5.40 19.43
C GLU A 54 10.47 -4.37 18.41
N ARG A 55 10.78 -4.57 17.12
CA ARG A 55 10.38 -3.68 16.01
C ARG A 55 9.09 -4.09 15.32
N HIS A 56 8.42 -5.16 15.78
CA HIS A 56 7.20 -5.67 15.16
C HIS A 56 6.17 -4.55 14.93
N ASP A 57 5.90 -3.73 15.95
CA ASP A 57 4.86 -2.70 15.87
C ASP A 57 5.28 -1.58 14.89
N ASP A 58 6.53 -1.12 14.94
CA ASP A 58 7.08 -0.12 14.00
C ASP A 58 6.98 -0.59 12.54
N ILE A 59 7.24 -1.88 12.28
CA ILE A 59 7.15 -2.48 10.94
C ILE A 59 5.70 -2.50 10.46
N ILE A 60 4.76 -2.89 11.33
CA ILE A 60 3.35 -2.96 10.98
C ILE A 60 2.75 -1.56 10.79
N GLU A 61 3.18 -0.57 11.56
CA GLU A 61 2.78 0.84 11.38
C GLU A 61 3.22 1.43 10.04
N CYS A 62 4.31 0.92 9.46
CA CYS A 62 4.75 1.30 8.11
C CYS A 62 3.85 0.75 6.99
N MET A 63 2.85 -0.08 7.30
CA MET A 63 1.98 -0.72 6.32
C MET A 63 0.51 -0.49 6.64
N CYS A 64 -0.30 -0.21 5.62
CA CYS A 64 -1.73 0.03 5.79
C CYS A 64 -2.55 -0.63 4.69
N MET A 65 -3.66 -1.26 5.08
CA MET A 65 -4.66 -1.75 4.14
C MET A 65 -5.51 -0.58 3.64
N THR A 66 -5.77 -0.52 2.34
CA THR A 66 -6.63 0.51 1.73
C THR A 66 -7.60 -0.09 0.73
N GLU A 67 -8.64 0.66 0.40
CA GLU A 67 -9.52 0.39 -0.74
C GLU A 67 -9.59 1.65 -1.61
N ARG A 68 -9.05 1.56 -2.83
CA ARG A 68 -9.06 2.62 -3.83
C ARG A 68 -9.63 2.09 -5.14
N ASP A 69 -10.46 2.89 -5.80
CA ASP A 69 -11.11 2.55 -7.07
C ASP A 69 -11.90 1.23 -7.04
N GLY A 70 -12.41 0.80 -5.88
CA GLY A 70 -13.11 -0.48 -5.71
C GLY A 70 -12.18 -1.71 -5.65
N PHE A 71 -10.87 -1.49 -5.53
CA PHE A 71 -9.86 -2.51 -5.33
C PHE A 71 -9.19 -2.35 -3.97
N ARG A 72 -9.04 -3.45 -3.25
CA ARG A 72 -8.23 -3.47 -2.03
C ARG A 72 -6.75 -3.42 -2.39
N GLY A 73 -5.94 -2.83 -1.52
CA GLY A 73 -4.50 -2.70 -1.70
C GLY A 73 -3.76 -2.53 -0.38
N ILE A 74 -2.43 -2.44 -0.48
CA ILE A 74 -1.54 -2.18 0.64
C ILE A 74 -0.70 -0.95 0.31
N VAL A 75 -0.67 -0.01 1.24
CA VAL A 75 0.25 1.14 1.22
C VAL A 75 1.43 0.82 2.12
N LEU A 76 2.64 1.05 1.63
CA LEU A 76 3.90 0.91 2.37
C LEU A 76 4.56 2.27 2.48
N SER A 77 5.02 2.64 3.67
CA SER A 77 5.92 3.79 3.84
C SER A 77 7.32 3.43 3.39
N HIS A 78 8.00 4.37 2.72
CA HIS A 78 9.41 4.21 2.34
C HIS A 78 10.34 3.91 3.54
N GLN A 79 9.95 4.32 4.75
CA GLN A 79 10.69 4.03 5.98
C GLN A 79 10.91 2.53 6.22
N ILE A 80 10.02 1.66 5.71
CA ILE A 80 10.15 0.20 5.85
C ILE A 80 11.40 -0.34 5.15
N GLU A 81 11.92 0.34 4.13
CA GLU A 81 13.14 -0.08 3.45
C GLU A 81 14.37 -0.01 4.37
N SER A 82 14.41 0.98 5.26
CA SER A 82 15.48 1.11 6.27
C SER A 82 15.22 0.26 7.51
N LEU A 83 13.95 0.11 7.90
CA LEU A 83 13.55 -0.60 9.12
C LEU A 83 13.60 -2.13 8.95
N ALA A 84 13.06 -2.63 7.83
CA ALA A 84 12.93 -4.06 7.54
C ALA A 84 13.06 -4.31 6.02
N PRO A 85 14.28 -4.22 5.45
CA PRO A 85 14.51 -4.32 4.00
C PRO A 85 14.03 -5.64 3.39
N GLN A 86 14.07 -6.73 4.14
CA GLN A 86 13.59 -8.06 3.76
C GLN A 86 12.06 -8.08 3.59
N ILE A 87 11.31 -7.42 4.47
CA ILE A 87 9.85 -7.30 4.36
C ILE A 87 9.50 -6.40 3.17
N HIS A 88 10.19 -5.27 3.04
CA HIS A 88 10.04 -4.38 1.90
C HIS A 88 10.19 -5.15 0.57
N ARG A 89 11.30 -5.89 0.44
CA ARG A 89 11.58 -6.70 -0.76
C ARG A 89 10.56 -7.83 -0.95
N PHE A 90 10.14 -8.49 0.11
CA PHE A 90 9.13 -9.55 0.04
C PHE A 90 7.82 -9.03 -0.55
N VAL A 91 7.37 -7.86 -0.10
CA VAL A 91 6.11 -7.26 -0.55
C VAL A 91 6.20 -6.78 -2.00
N LEU A 92 7.33 -6.17 -2.40
CA LEU A 92 7.55 -5.78 -3.80
C LEU A 92 7.66 -7.00 -4.73
N ASN A 93 8.33 -8.07 -4.29
CA ASN A 93 8.38 -9.32 -5.05
C ASN A 93 6.99 -9.93 -5.20
N PHE A 94 6.18 -9.95 -4.14
CA PHE A 94 4.80 -10.43 -4.21
C PHE A 94 4.00 -9.67 -5.28
N ALA A 95 4.12 -8.34 -5.34
CA ALA A 95 3.45 -7.55 -6.36
C ALA A 95 3.95 -7.92 -7.78
N ASN A 96 5.26 -8.07 -7.95
CA ASN A 96 5.84 -8.42 -9.23
C ASN A 96 5.41 -9.81 -9.71
N ASP A 97 5.48 -10.82 -8.83
CA ASP A 97 5.16 -12.22 -9.15
C ASP A 97 3.69 -12.40 -9.52
N ASN A 98 2.80 -11.58 -8.94
CA ASN A 98 1.37 -11.58 -9.21
C ASN A 98 0.95 -10.56 -10.29
N ASN A 99 1.92 -9.94 -10.97
CA ASN A 99 1.69 -8.90 -11.97
C ASN A 99 0.76 -7.77 -11.48
N LEU A 100 0.88 -7.35 -10.22
CA LEU A 100 0.06 -6.28 -9.64
C LEU A 100 0.55 -4.90 -10.08
N GLN A 101 -0.37 -3.95 -10.10
CA GLN A 101 -0.04 -2.54 -10.30
C GLN A 101 0.57 -1.97 -9.01
N VAL A 102 1.68 -1.25 -9.18
CA VAL A 102 2.40 -0.57 -8.11
C VAL A 102 2.46 0.91 -8.46
N VAL A 103 2.02 1.75 -7.52
CA VAL A 103 1.89 3.19 -7.71
C VAL A 103 2.68 3.91 -6.63
N ALA A 104 3.51 4.86 -7.03
CA ALA A 104 4.17 5.80 -6.13
C ALA A 104 3.16 6.83 -5.63
N LEU A 105 3.14 7.10 -4.33
CA LEU A 105 2.31 8.11 -3.71
C LEU A 105 3.19 9.11 -2.96
N GLU A 106 2.91 10.40 -3.14
CA GLU A 106 3.53 11.46 -2.35
C GLU A 106 2.84 11.60 -0.98
N ASP A 107 3.56 12.11 0.02
CA ASP A 107 3.02 12.33 1.38
C ASP A 107 1.68 13.10 1.38
N ALA A 108 1.58 14.14 0.53
CA ALA A 108 0.40 14.99 0.45
C ALA A 108 -0.83 14.23 -0.08
N GLU A 109 -0.65 13.32 -1.04
CA GLU A 109 -1.73 12.54 -1.66
C GLU A 109 -2.27 11.48 -0.69
N TRP A 110 -1.39 10.88 0.12
CA TRP A 110 -1.80 9.88 1.11
C TRP A 110 -2.40 10.50 2.37
N ASN A 111 -1.84 11.59 2.87
CA ASN A 111 -2.27 12.19 4.13
C ASN A 111 -3.65 12.87 4.02
N ASP A 112 -3.99 13.49 2.87
CA ASP A 112 -5.32 14.04 2.63
C ASP A 112 -6.41 12.95 2.74
N GLU A 113 -6.15 11.79 2.15
CA GLU A 113 -7.06 10.65 2.24
C GLU A 113 -7.16 10.08 3.66
N ARG A 114 -6.04 9.93 4.37
CA ARG A 114 -6.05 9.46 5.77
C ARG A 114 -6.88 10.36 6.66
N GLN A 115 -6.84 11.67 6.44
CA GLN A 115 -7.67 12.63 7.19
C GLN A 115 -9.16 12.52 6.83
N GLN A 116 -9.51 12.22 5.57
CA GLN A 116 -10.90 12.00 5.17
C GLN A 116 -11.53 10.74 5.78
N VAL A 117 -10.77 9.66 6.00
CA VAL A 117 -11.29 8.43 6.67
C VAL A 117 -11.52 8.63 8.17
N VAL A 118 -10.71 9.46 8.82
CA VAL A 118 -10.86 9.81 10.25
C VAL A 118 -11.96 10.86 10.46
N ALA A 119 -12.20 11.74 9.48
CA ALA A 119 -13.16 12.84 9.58
C ALA A 119 -14.64 12.48 9.34
N LYS A 120 -15.00 11.21 9.09
CA LYS A 120 -16.42 10.83 9.02
C LYS A 120 -17.05 10.84 10.43
N PRO A 121 -17.99 11.75 10.74
CA PRO A 121 -18.66 11.72 12.03
C PRO A 121 -19.44 10.42 12.18
N LYS A 122 -19.38 9.81 13.38
CA LYS A 122 -20.32 8.76 13.79
C LYS A 122 -21.73 9.31 13.53
N ARG A 123 -22.48 8.71 12.59
CA ARG A 123 -23.91 9.02 12.43
C ARG A 123 -24.55 8.92 13.82
N ALA A 124 -25.01 10.05 14.35
CA ALA A 124 -25.86 10.06 15.53
C ALA A 124 -27.12 9.27 15.15
N PHE A 125 -27.35 8.15 15.81
CA PHE A 125 -28.64 7.50 15.77
C PHE A 125 -29.65 8.41 16.46
N SER A 126 -30.77 8.63 15.77
CA SER A 126 -31.92 9.43 16.21
C SER A 126 -32.55 8.91 17.49
#